data_AF-A0A965VF86-F1
#
_entry.id   AF-A0A965VF86-F1
#
_cell.length_a   1.000
_cell.length_b   1.000
_cell.length_c   1.000
_cell.angle_alpha   90.00
_cell.angle_beta   90.00
_cell.angle_gamma   90.00
#
_symmetry.space_group_name_H-M   'P 1'
#
loop_
_entity.id
_entity.type
_entity.pdbx_description
1 polymer ?
#
loop_
_entity_poly.entity_id
_entity_poly.type
_entity_poly.pdbx_seq_one_letter_code
_entity_poly.pdbx_strand_id
1 'polypeptide(L)' 'DLGLTIFQLERWKELLHTRSVWAAELGLRQEFIEKLCQLIHDESIQLQQQRWNSNNTTNSF' A
#
# COMPACT_ATOMS: atom_id res chain seq x y z
N ASP A 1 18.43 -3.42 -11.64
CA ASP A 1 16.97 -3.57 -11.58
C ASP A 1 16.60 -3.81 -10.12
N LEU A 2 16.24 -2.76 -9.38
CA LEU A 2 16.00 -2.89 -7.94
C LEU A 2 14.68 -3.63 -7.75
N GLY A 3 14.76 -4.91 -7.39
CA GLY A 3 13.63 -5.76 -7.03
C GLY A 3 12.75 -5.06 -5.98
N LEU A 4 11.70 -4.40 -6.44
CA LEU A 4 10.68 -3.80 -5.60
C LEU A 4 9.90 -4.96 -4.97
N THR A 5 10.25 -5.32 -3.75
CA THR A 5 9.49 -6.28 -2.96
C THR A 5 8.04 -5.80 -2.84
N ILE A 6 7.08 -6.72 -2.95
CA ILE A 6 5.62 -6.44 -2.90
C ILE A 6 5.26 -5.57 -1.69
N PHE A 7 6.00 -5.71 -0.58
CA PHE A 7 5.88 -4.86 0.58
C PHE A 7 7.11 -3.97 0.77
N GLN A 8 6.88 -2.66 0.90
CA GLN A 8 7.88 -1.64 1.20
C GLN A 8 7.51 -0.90 2.49
N LEU A 9 7.97 -1.41 3.63
CA LEU A 9 7.59 -0.91 4.96
C LEU A 9 7.85 0.59 5.16
N GLU A 10 9.00 1.09 4.71
CA GLU A 10 9.36 2.50 4.93
C GLU A 10 8.47 3.45 4.13
N ARG A 11 8.14 3.09 2.87
CA ARG A 11 7.17 3.84 2.05
C ARG A 11 5.79 3.85 2.70
N TRP A 12 5.39 2.73 3.29
CA TRP A 12 4.11 2.63 3.99
C TRP A 12 4.05 3.55 5.22
N LYS A 13 5.11 3.56 6.05
CA LYS A 13 5.23 4.47 7.20
C LYS A 13 5.20 5.94 6.79
N GLU A 14 5.92 6.31 5.74
CA GLU A 14 5.92 7.68 5.21
C GLU A 14 4.53 8.09 4.70
N LEU A 15 3.83 7.19 4.01
CA LEU A 15 2.48 7.43 3.54
C LEU A 15 1.52 7.65 4.71
N LEU A 16 1.53 6.78 5.73
CA LEU A 16 0.68 6.96 6.91
C LEU A 16 0.99 8.29 7.62
N HIS A 17 2.27 8.62 7.82
CA HIS A 17 2.67 9.87 8.46
C HIS A 17 2.14 11.10 7.72
N THR A 18 2.42 11.19 6.41
CA THR A 18 2.02 12.33 5.59
C THR A 18 0.49 12.49 5.49
N ARG A 19 -0.25 11.37 5.41
CA ARG A 19 -1.72 11.40 5.29
C ARG A 19 -2.41 11.72 6.61
N SER A 20 -1.83 11.28 7.73
CA SER A 20 -2.28 11.68 9.08
C SER A 20 -2.08 13.17 9.32
N VAL A 21 -0.98 13.77 8.84
CA VAL A 21 -0.75 15.22 8.91
C VAL A 21 -1.81 15.98 8.13
N TRP A 22 -2.07 15.62 6.87
CA TRP A 22 -3.11 16.28 6.05
C TRP A 22 -4.52 16.11 6.63
N ALA A 23 -4.82 14.94 7.19
CA ALA A 23 -6.10 14.69 7.84
C ALA A 23 -6.32 15.63 9.03
N ALA A 24 -5.28 15.85 9.85
CA ALA A 24 -5.35 16.78 10.97
C ALA A 24 -5.62 18.22 10.51
N GLU A 25 -4.98 18.67 9.43
CA GLU A 25 -5.22 20.00 8.84
C GLU A 25 -6.66 20.19 8.33
N LEU A 26 -7.32 19.10 7.93
CA LEU A 26 -8.72 19.08 7.49
C LEU A 26 -9.73 18.82 8.62
N GLY A 27 -9.27 18.72 9.88
CA GLY A 27 -10.13 18.42 11.03
C GLY A 27 -10.64 16.97 11.08
N LEU A 28 -10.01 16.06 10.34
CA LEU A 28 -10.34 14.63 10.35
C LEU A 28 -9.60 13.92 11.50
N ARG A 29 -10.24 12.90 12.06
CA ARG A 29 -9.62 12.07 13.09
C ARG A 29 -8.52 11.21 12.48
N GLN A 30 -7.35 11.18 13.11
CA GLN A 30 -6.21 10.37 12.69
C GLN A 30 -6.58 8.88 12.50
N GLU A 31 -7.29 8.29 13.46
CA GLU A 31 -7.71 6.89 13.38
C GLU A 31 -8.56 6.58 12.12
N PHE A 32 -9.37 7.55 11.68
CA PHE A 32 -10.18 7.39 10.48
C PHE A 32 -9.32 7.31 9.22
N ILE A 33 -8.34 8.21 9.07
CA ILE A 33 -7.50 8.23 7.87
C ILE A 33 -6.53 7.04 7.83
N GLU A 34 -6.04 6.60 8.99
CA GLU A 34 -5.17 5.42 9.10
C GLU A 34 -5.90 4.16 8.65
N LYS A 35 -7.15 3.95 9.11
CA LYS A 35 -7.99 2.83 8.67
C LYS A 35 -8.28 2.88 7.17
N LEU A 36 -8.56 4.06 6.62
CA LEU A 36 -8.78 4.22 5.18
C LEU A 36 -7.52 3.89 4.37
N CYS A 37 -6.36 4.39 4.80
CA CYS A 37 -5.09 4.08 4.15
C CYS A 37 -4.82 2.56 4.20
N GLN A 38 -5.08 1.91 5.34
CA GLN A 38 -4.86 0.47 5.49
C GLN A 38 -5.71 -0.33 4.51
N LEU A 39 -6.99 0.01 4.35
CA LEU A 39 -7.87 -0.64 3.37
C LEU A 39 -7.34 -0.54 1.93
N ILE A 40 -6.86 0.66 1.54
CA ILE A 40 -6.28 0.88 0.21
C ILE A 40 -4.97 0.09 0.04
N HIS A 41 -4.16 0.02 1.09
CA HIS A 41 -2.91 -0.73 1.10
C HIS A 41 -3.14 -2.22 0.88
N ASP A 42 -4.08 -2.81 1.63
CA ASP A 42 -4.40 -4.23 1.56
C ASP A 42 -4.87 -4.63 0.16
N GLU A 43 -5.76 -3.85 -0.44
CA GLU A 43 -6.22 -4.06 -1.83
C GLU A 43 -5.04 -3.97 -2.82
N SER A 44 -4.17 -2.97 -2.65
CA SER A 44 -3.00 -2.79 -3.52
C SER A 44 -2.04 -3.98 -3.44
N ILE A 45 -1.85 -4.54 -2.25
CA ILE A 45 -1.02 -5.73 -2.02
C ILE A 45 -1.65 -6.97 -2.66
N GLN A 46 -2.97 -7.15 -2.55
CA GLN A 46 -3.68 -8.24 -3.20
C GLN A 46 -3.54 -8.19 -4.73
N LEU A 47 -3.74 -7.02 -5.34
CA LEU A 47 -3.58 -6.84 -6.79
C LEU A 47 -2.14 -7.11 -7.25
N GLN A 48 -1.14 -6.68 -6.47
CA GLN A 48 0.27 -6.97 -6.77
C GLN A 48 0.58 -8.47 -6.69
N GLN A 49 0.05 -9.18 -5.69
CA GLN A 49 0.19 -10.64 -5.57
C GLN A 49 -0.47 -11.36 -6.76
N GLN A 50 -1.69 -10.96 -7.15
CA GLN A 50 -2.39 -11.54 -8.29
C GLN A 50 -1.60 -11.36 -9.60
N ARG A 51 -1.05 -10.16 -9.85
CA ARG A 51 -0.21 -9.88 -11.02
C ARG A 51 1.08 -10.70 -10.99
N TRP A 52 1.73 -10.80 -9.83
CA TRP A 52 2.94 -11.60 -9.67
C TRP A 52 2.68 -13.08 -9.96
N ASN A 53 1.62 -13.66 -9.38
CA ASN A 53 1.22 -15.05 -9.64
C ASN A 53 0.89 -15.30 -11.13
N SER A 54 0.19 -14.36 -11.77
CA SER A 54 -0.18 -14.47 -13.19
C SER A 54 1.07 -14.46 -14.08
N ASN A 55 1.97 -13.50 -13.89
CA ASN A 55 3.20 -13.38 -14.67
C ASN A 55 4.14 -14.59 -14.51
N ASN A 56 4.20 -15.18 -13.32
CA ASN A 56 4.99 -16.40 -13.08
C ASN A 56 4.36 -17.66 -13.68
N THR A 57 3.02 -17.69 -13.86
CA THR A 57 2.32 -18.82 -14.47
C THR A 57 2.45 -18.82 -16.00
N THR A 58 2.48 -17.64 -16.63
CA THR A 58 2.61 -17.50 -18.10
C THR A 58 4.01 -17.85 -18.62
N ASN A 59 5.05 -17.78 -17.79
CA ASN A 59 6.43 -18.10 -18.16
C ASN A 59 6.78 -19.60 -18.05
N SER A 60 5.80 -20.49 -17.79
CA SER A 60 6.03 -21.93 -17.60
C SER A 60 5.53 -22.82 -18.76
N PHE A 61 5.29 -22.26 -19.96
CA PHE A 61 5.01 -23.03 -21.19
C PHE A 61 6.02 -22.70 -22.28
#